data_AF-A0A7L3ZC06-F1
#
_entry.id   AF-A0A7L3ZC06-F1
#
_cell.length_a   1.000
_cell.length_b   1.000
_cell.length_c   1.000
_cell.angle_alpha   90.00
_cell.angle_beta   90.00
_cell.angle_gamma   90.00
#
_symmetry.space_group_name_H-M   'P 1'
#
loop_
_entity.id
_entity.type
_entity.pdbx_description
1 polymer ?
#
loop_
_entity_poly.entity_id
_entity_poly.type
_entity_poly.pdbx_seq_one_letter_code
_entity_poly.pdbx_strand_id
1 'polypeptide(L)'
;WQTLVGGLLLHVSWKLGWVEINLCSRSEILSWLPASVLFVGIIYAGSRALSRLPIPVFLTVHNAAEVITCGFQKFVQKEQTSHLKVCSVLFLLVAAVCLPLCDTQFDPNGYLWALIHLICVGKSFSFGKRIWKCKCVGGANQLYYEWVIFFPCVPLSILLCPSGDLFSALDFPFLYFYRFHSSCCASGLLGFFLMLHTVKLKSSTTSGQYAAWSFLAK
;
A
#
# COMPACT_ATOMS: atom_id res chain seq x y z
N TRP A 1 5.23 -10.70 -8.16
CA TRP A 1 6.05 -11.71 -7.44
C TRP A 1 6.18 -11.42 -5.96
N GLN A 2 6.27 -10.16 -5.52
CA GLN A 2 6.43 -9.82 -4.10
C GLN A 2 5.35 -10.42 -3.19
N THR A 3 4.07 -10.29 -3.57
CA THR A 3 2.91 -10.87 -2.83
C THR A 3 2.90 -12.41 -2.80
N LEU A 4 3.43 -13.05 -3.84
CA LEU A 4 3.58 -14.50 -3.91
C LEU A 4 4.70 -14.98 -2.97
N VAL A 5 5.89 -14.37 -3.10
CA VAL A 5 7.11 -14.76 -2.37
C VAL A 5 6.91 -14.60 -0.87
N GLY A 6 6.49 -13.43 -0.39
CA GLY A 6 6.31 -13.29 1.06
C GLY A 6 5.09 -14.05 1.60
N GLY A 7 4.13 -14.44 0.76
CA GLY A 7 2.98 -15.25 1.17
C GLY A 7 3.43 -16.68 1.46
N LEU A 8 4.29 -17.21 0.57
CA LEU A 8 4.98 -18.47 0.77
C LEU A 8 5.88 -18.41 2.01
N LEU A 9 6.70 -17.36 2.17
CA LEU A 9 7.57 -17.22 3.34
C LEU A 9 6.77 -17.14 4.65
N LEU A 10 5.65 -16.42 4.66
CA LEU A 10 4.80 -16.33 5.84
C LEU A 10 4.15 -17.68 6.16
N HIS A 11 3.68 -18.40 5.14
CA HIS A 11 3.11 -19.74 5.32
C HIS A 11 4.14 -20.75 5.85
N VAL A 12 5.37 -20.72 5.33
CA VAL A 12 6.48 -21.53 5.84
C VAL A 12 6.82 -21.13 7.28
N SER A 13 6.93 -19.82 7.56
CA SER A 13 7.20 -19.32 8.91
C SER A 13 6.13 -19.76 9.93
N TRP A 14 4.87 -19.80 9.50
CA TRP A 14 3.77 -20.33 10.30
C TRP A 14 3.92 -21.82 10.58
N LYS A 15 4.18 -22.62 9.54
CA LYS A 15 4.37 -24.07 9.66
C LYS A 15 5.55 -24.43 10.56
N LEU A 16 6.59 -23.60 10.56
CA LEU A 16 7.76 -23.75 11.43
C LEU A 16 7.52 -23.25 12.87
N GLY A 17 6.35 -22.69 13.18
CA GLY A 17 6.04 -22.14 14.50
C GLY A 17 6.75 -20.83 14.83
N TRP A 18 7.38 -20.17 13.85
CA TRP A 18 8.07 -18.90 14.05
C TRP A 18 7.09 -17.72 14.16
N VAL A 19 5.86 -17.89 13.66
CA VAL A 19 4.81 -16.87 13.71
C VAL A 19 3.51 -17.53 14.15
N GLU A 20 2.93 -17.05 15.26
CA GLU A 20 1.59 -17.45 15.69
C GLU A 20 0.54 -16.74 14.83
N ILE A 21 -0.29 -17.53 14.16
CA ILE A 21 -1.42 -17.05 13.38
C ILE A 21 -2.69 -17.54 14.04
N ASN A 22 -3.53 -16.59 14.45
CA ASN A 22 -4.85 -16.91 14.95
C ASN A 22 -5.81 -17.10 13.77
N LEU A 23 -6.42 -18.28 13.66
CA LEU A 23 -7.43 -18.55 12.65
C LEU A 23 -8.67 -17.69 12.92
N CYS A 24 -9.08 -16.93 11.91
CA CYS A 24 -10.21 -16.00 11.98
C CYS A 24 -11.52 -16.66 11.57
N SER A 25 -12.64 -16.15 12.07
CA SER A 25 -13.95 -16.57 11.58
C SER A 25 -14.22 -16.02 10.17
N ARG A 26 -15.06 -16.71 9.38
CA ARG A 26 -15.35 -16.36 7.97
C ARG A 26 -15.89 -14.93 7.80
N SER A 27 -16.64 -14.42 8.78
CA SER A 27 -17.17 -13.06 8.81
C SER A 27 -16.07 -12.01 8.89
N GLU A 28 -14.96 -12.33 9.56
CA GLU A 28 -13.82 -11.43 9.69
C GLU A 28 -13.08 -11.34 8.37
N ILE A 29 -12.83 -12.46 7.70
CA ILE A 29 -12.23 -12.51 6.36
C ILE A 29 -13.04 -11.65 5.37
N LEU A 30 -14.38 -11.76 5.40
CA LEU A 30 -15.27 -10.94 4.57
C LEU A 30 -15.17 -9.44 4.88
N SER A 31 -15.00 -9.07 6.16
CA SER A 31 -14.84 -7.66 6.55
C SER A 31 -13.55 -7.01 6.03
N TRP A 32 -12.54 -7.82 5.68
CA TRP A 32 -11.27 -7.37 5.11
C TRP A 32 -11.28 -7.23 3.58
N LEU A 33 -12.26 -7.82 2.87
CA LEU A 33 -12.33 -7.74 1.40
C LEU A 33 -12.26 -6.32 0.83
N PRO A 34 -12.96 -5.31 1.39
CA PRO A 34 -12.84 -3.94 0.88
C PRO A 34 -11.41 -3.38 0.99
N ALA A 35 -10.69 -3.72 2.06
CA ALA A 35 -9.28 -3.33 2.22
C ALA A 35 -8.40 -3.99 1.15
N SER A 36 -8.64 -5.26 0.85
CA SER A 36 -7.91 -6.02 -0.16
C SER A 36 -8.14 -5.45 -1.56
N VAL A 37 -9.39 -5.13 -1.93
CA VAL A 37 -9.70 -4.48 -3.20
C VAL A 37 -9.00 -3.12 -3.33
N LEU A 38 -9.05 -2.30 -2.27
CA LEU A 38 -8.38 -1.00 -2.26
C LEU A 38 -6.88 -1.13 -2.48
N PHE A 39 -6.23 -2.09 -1.81
CA PHE A 39 -4.79 -2.29 -1.97
C PHE A 39 -4.41 -2.84 -3.34
N VAL A 40 -5.21 -3.72 -3.95
CA VAL A 40 -4.95 -4.08 -5.34
C VAL A 40 -5.06 -2.86 -6.25
N GLY A 41 -6.03 -1.98 -5.98
CA GLY A 41 -6.12 -0.66 -6.61
C GLY A 41 -4.87 0.20 -6.41
N ILE A 42 -4.31 0.24 -5.19
CA ILE A 42 -3.05 0.95 -4.88
C ILE A 42 -1.91 0.44 -5.78
N ILE A 43 -1.73 -0.89 -5.85
CA ILE A 43 -0.65 -1.48 -6.66
C ILE A 43 -0.89 -1.21 -8.15
N TYR A 44 -2.07 -1.55 -8.67
CA TYR A 44 -2.35 -1.44 -10.10
C TYR A 44 -2.28 0.02 -10.58
N ALA A 45 -2.99 0.93 -9.92
CA ALA A 45 -2.98 2.35 -10.28
C ALA A 45 -1.59 2.97 -10.06
N GLY A 46 -0.88 2.55 -9.00
CA GLY A 46 0.49 2.99 -8.73
C GLY A 46 1.45 2.57 -9.84
N SER A 47 1.38 1.31 -10.30
CA SER A 47 2.20 0.82 -11.41
C SER A 47 1.87 1.54 -12.73
N ARG A 48 0.59 1.79 -13.04
CA ARG A 48 0.17 2.53 -14.25
C ARG A 48 0.57 4.01 -14.21
N ALA A 49 0.66 4.61 -13.03
CA ALA A 49 1.16 5.96 -12.83
C ALA A 49 2.68 6.00 -12.99
N LEU A 50 3.42 5.10 -12.31
CA LEU A 50 4.89 5.03 -12.38
C LEU A 50 5.43 4.66 -13.76
N SER A 51 4.64 3.97 -14.59
CA SER A 51 5.04 3.68 -15.98
C SER A 51 4.98 4.92 -16.88
N ARG A 52 4.39 6.02 -16.43
CA ARG A 52 4.15 7.24 -17.23
C ARG A 52 4.71 8.51 -16.60
N LEU A 53 4.72 8.58 -15.27
CA LEU A 53 5.20 9.72 -14.51
C LEU A 53 6.61 9.45 -13.95
N PRO A 54 7.49 10.48 -13.91
CA PRO A 54 8.73 10.40 -13.16
C PRO A 54 8.48 10.07 -11.69
N ILE A 55 9.37 9.29 -11.07
CA ILE A 55 9.26 8.89 -9.66
C ILE A 55 9.05 10.09 -8.72
N PRO A 56 9.79 11.21 -8.85
CA PRO A 56 9.56 12.36 -7.97
C PRO A 56 8.15 12.94 -8.09
N VAL A 57 7.61 13.01 -9.31
CA VAL A 57 6.25 13.51 -9.57
C VAL A 57 5.22 12.60 -8.91
N PHE A 58 5.36 11.29 -9.09
CA PHE A 58 4.49 10.30 -8.46
C PHE A 58 4.52 10.40 -6.94
N LEU A 59 5.71 10.54 -6.32
CA LEU A 59 5.85 10.66 -4.87
C LEU A 59 5.23 11.94 -4.31
N THR A 60 5.35 13.07 -5.01
CA THR A 60 4.69 14.32 -4.61
C THR A 60 3.17 14.17 -4.59
N VAL A 61 2.58 13.57 -5.63
CA VAL A 61 1.13 13.29 -5.66
C VAL A 61 0.76 12.28 -4.59
N HIS A 62 1.53 11.19 -4.42
CA HIS A 62 1.30 10.18 -3.39
C HIS A 62 1.25 10.76 -1.98
N ASN A 63 2.16 11.68 -1.64
CA ASN A 63 2.20 12.31 -0.32
C ASN A 63 0.94 13.12 0.00
N ALA A 64 0.21 13.59 -1.02
CA ALA A 64 -1.08 14.24 -0.83
C ALA A 64 -2.18 13.27 -0.31
N ALA A 65 -1.93 11.96 -0.25
CA ALA A 65 -2.87 10.99 0.34
C ALA A 65 -3.12 11.29 1.83
N GLU A 66 -2.19 11.99 2.47
CA GLU A 66 -2.32 12.46 3.84
C GLU A 66 -3.47 13.46 4.00
N VAL A 67 -3.84 14.20 2.95
CA VAL A 67 -5.01 15.10 2.94
C VAL A 67 -6.30 14.32 3.18
N ILE A 68 -6.48 13.21 2.47
CA ILE A 68 -7.65 12.33 2.61
C ILE A 68 -7.68 11.72 4.02
N THR A 69 -6.52 11.25 4.47
CA THR A 69 -6.36 10.66 5.81
C THR A 69 -6.67 11.66 6.92
N CYS A 70 -6.11 12.87 6.86
CA CYS A 70 -6.32 13.92 7.84
C CYS A 70 -7.78 14.39 7.83
N GLY A 71 -8.38 14.56 6.65
CA GLY A 71 -9.80 14.87 6.51
C GLY A 71 -10.69 13.80 7.16
N PHE A 72 -10.40 12.52 6.93
CA PHE A 72 -11.15 11.43 7.56
C PHE A 72 -11.02 11.44 9.09
N GLN A 73 -9.81 11.64 9.63
CA GLN A 73 -9.59 11.73 11.08
C GLN A 73 -10.36 12.89 11.71
N LYS A 74 -10.32 14.06 11.07
CA LYS A 74 -10.95 15.27 11.59
C LYS A 74 -12.48 15.22 11.48
N PHE A 75 -13.02 14.87 10.32
CA PHE A 75 -14.45 14.96 10.05
C PHE A 75 -15.23 13.70 10.46
N VAL A 76 -14.65 12.51 10.31
CA VAL A 76 -15.34 11.24 10.61
C VAL A 76 -15.02 10.77 12.03
N GLN A 77 -13.74 10.75 12.42
CA GLN A 77 -13.34 10.29 13.75
C GLN A 77 -13.42 11.37 14.84
N LYS A 78 -13.65 12.64 14.46
CA LYS A 78 -13.69 13.80 15.36
C LYS A 78 -12.45 13.89 16.25
N GLU A 79 -11.30 13.42 15.75
CA GLU A 79 -10.03 13.51 16.47
C GLU A 79 -9.50 14.96 16.42
N GLN A 80 -8.97 15.44 17.55
CA GLN A 80 -8.28 16.73 17.62
C GLN A 80 -7.01 16.65 16.75
N THR A 81 -6.92 17.55 15.78
CA THR A 81 -5.77 17.64 14.86
C THR A 81 -5.00 18.91 15.15
N SER A 82 -3.68 18.81 15.34
CA SER A 82 -2.85 19.99 15.62
C SER A 82 -2.82 20.93 14.40
N HIS A 83 -2.80 22.24 14.67
CA HIS A 83 -2.74 23.25 13.60
C HIS A 83 -1.53 23.06 12.69
N LEU A 84 -0.37 22.65 13.25
CA LEU A 84 0.84 22.34 12.48
C LEU A 84 0.63 21.21 11.47
N LYS A 85 -0.09 20.14 11.86
CA LYS A 85 -0.40 19.03 10.96
C LYS A 85 -1.32 19.48 9.83
N VAL A 86 -2.30 20.33 10.11
CA VAL A 86 -3.18 20.91 9.09
C VAL A 86 -2.38 21.77 8.11
N CYS A 87 -1.46 22.61 8.59
CA CYS A 87 -0.59 23.42 7.73
C CYS A 87 0.29 22.55 6.82
N SER A 88 0.95 21.52 7.37
CA SER A 88 1.78 20.58 6.60
C SER A 88 0.97 19.89 5.49
N VAL A 89 -0.23 19.41 5.80
CA VAL A 89 -1.13 18.78 4.83
C VAL A 89 -1.57 19.74 3.72
N LEU A 90 -1.80 21.01 4.05
CA LEU A 90 -2.11 22.04 3.04
C LEU A 90 -0.92 22.30 2.10
N PHE A 91 0.32 22.34 2.62
CA PHE A 91 1.50 22.44 1.77
C PHE A 91 1.64 21.25 0.81
N LEU A 92 1.40 20.02 1.29
CA LEU A 92 1.39 18.83 0.44
C LEU A 92 0.31 18.91 -0.65
N LEU A 93 -0.88 19.41 -0.31
CA LEU A 93 -1.96 19.61 -1.27
C LEU A 93 -1.57 20.64 -2.35
N VAL A 94 -1.04 21.78 -1.93
CA VAL A 94 -0.60 22.84 -2.86
C VAL A 94 0.50 22.30 -3.77
N ALA A 95 1.50 21.59 -3.22
CA ALA A 95 2.56 20.99 -4.02
C ALA A 95 2.00 20.03 -5.08
N ALA A 96 1.07 19.14 -4.72
CA ALA A 96 0.45 18.20 -5.66
C ALA A 96 -0.42 18.87 -6.73
N VAL A 97 -1.06 20.01 -6.42
CA VAL A 97 -1.89 20.77 -7.38
C VAL A 97 -1.04 21.64 -8.32
N CYS A 98 0.01 22.28 -7.80
CA CYS A 98 0.91 23.10 -8.60
C CYS A 98 1.81 22.28 -9.53
N LEU A 99 2.12 21.03 -9.15
CA LEU A 99 3.02 20.16 -9.89
C LEU A 99 2.59 19.92 -11.35
N PRO A 100 1.34 19.53 -11.68
CA PRO A 100 0.84 19.45 -13.06
C PRO A 100 1.04 20.73 -13.88
N LEU A 101 0.97 21.90 -13.26
CA LEU A 101 1.07 23.20 -13.94
C LEU A 101 2.51 23.53 -14.32
N CYS A 102 3.47 22.98 -13.58
CA CYS A 102 4.91 23.19 -13.79
C CYS A 102 5.58 22.01 -14.52
N ASP A 103 4.83 20.93 -14.80
CA ASP A 103 5.38 19.71 -15.39
C ASP A 103 5.55 19.84 -16.91
N THR A 104 6.80 19.97 -17.34
CA THR A 104 7.18 20.00 -18.76
C THR A 104 6.85 18.70 -19.52
N GLN A 105 6.66 17.58 -18.81
CA GLN A 105 6.32 16.27 -19.36
C GLN A 105 4.92 15.83 -18.90
N PHE A 106 3.98 16.77 -18.88
CA PHE A 106 2.62 16.51 -18.43
C PHE A 106 1.95 15.39 -19.24
N ASP A 107 1.67 14.28 -18.57
CA ASP A 107 0.87 13.18 -19.13
C ASP A 107 -0.47 13.03 -18.37
N PRO A 108 -1.60 13.44 -18.98
CA PRO A 108 -2.90 13.41 -18.31
C PRO A 108 -3.31 12.00 -17.88
N ASN A 109 -2.89 10.95 -18.60
CA ASN A 109 -3.19 9.58 -18.22
C ASN A 109 -2.43 9.17 -16.96
N GLY A 110 -1.13 9.48 -16.88
CA GLY A 110 -0.29 9.27 -15.71
C GLY A 110 -0.86 9.95 -14.47
N TYR A 111 -1.25 11.23 -14.58
CA TYR A 111 -1.87 11.98 -13.49
C TYR A 111 -3.24 11.40 -13.08
N LEU A 112 -4.05 10.93 -14.02
CA LEU A 112 -5.31 10.25 -13.72
C LEU A 112 -5.08 8.95 -12.94
N TRP A 113 -4.10 8.13 -13.33
CA TRP A 113 -3.72 6.93 -12.57
C TRP A 113 -3.16 7.28 -11.19
N ALA A 114 -2.37 8.35 -11.08
CA ALA A 114 -1.86 8.84 -9.80
C ALA A 114 -3.00 9.31 -8.88
N LEU A 115 -4.05 9.95 -9.42
CA LEU A 115 -5.24 10.33 -8.67
C LEU A 115 -6.06 9.12 -8.20
N ILE A 116 -6.21 8.09 -9.04
CA ILE A 116 -6.86 6.83 -8.62
C ILE A 116 -6.07 6.19 -7.49
N HIS A 117 -4.74 6.11 -7.65
CA HIS A 117 -3.83 5.61 -6.61
C HIS A 117 -3.99 6.41 -5.30
N LEU A 118 -4.01 7.73 -5.37
CA LEU A 118 -4.21 8.64 -4.25
C LEU A 118 -5.48 8.31 -3.45
N ILE A 119 -6.60 8.14 -4.15
CA ILE A 119 -7.90 7.81 -3.55
C ILE A 119 -7.85 6.43 -2.89
N CYS A 120 -7.24 5.44 -3.55
CA CYS A 120 -7.08 4.09 -3.01
C CYS A 120 -6.23 4.09 -1.72
N VAL A 121 -5.11 4.81 -1.70
CA VAL A 121 -4.25 4.95 -0.51
C VAL A 121 -4.99 5.61 0.63
N GLY A 122 -5.62 6.76 0.39
CA GLY A 122 -6.33 7.52 1.43
C GLY A 122 -7.51 6.73 2.04
N LYS A 123 -8.27 6.00 1.21
CA LYS A 123 -9.35 5.12 1.67
C LYS A 123 -8.83 3.90 2.42
N SER A 124 -7.76 3.27 1.93
CA SER A 124 -7.16 2.09 2.57
C SER A 124 -6.68 2.42 3.98
N PHE A 125 -6.02 3.56 4.17
CA PHE A 125 -5.58 4.02 5.49
C PHE A 125 -6.76 4.28 6.44
N SER A 126 -7.80 4.94 5.94
CA SER A 126 -9.02 5.25 6.72
C SER A 126 -9.76 3.99 7.16
N PHE A 127 -9.87 3.01 6.26
CA PHE A 127 -10.53 1.73 6.51
C PHE A 127 -9.69 0.82 7.42
N GLY A 128 -8.37 0.75 7.18
CA GLY A 128 -7.41 0.07 8.03
C GLY A 128 -7.50 0.56 9.48
N LYS A 129 -7.47 1.88 9.70
CA LYS A 129 -7.61 2.45 11.06
C LYS A 129 -8.95 2.12 11.73
N ARG A 130 -10.05 2.03 10.96
CA ARG A 130 -11.37 1.61 11.49
C ARG A 130 -11.38 0.15 11.92
N ILE A 131 -10.85 -0.76 11.08
CA ILE A 131 -10.73 -2.18 11.40
C ILE A 131 -9.78 -2.39 12.59
N TRP A 132 -8.66 -1.66 12.61
CA TRP A 132 -7.65 -1.73 13.67
C TRP A 132 -8.18 -1.23 15.02
N LYS A 133 -9.10 -0.26 15.03
CA LYS A 133 -9.74 0.24 16.28
C LYS A 133 -10.79 -0.74 16.83
N CYS A 134 -11.37 -1.59 15.99
CA CYS A 134 -12.44 -2.51 16.39
C CYS A 134 -11.94 -3.86 16.92
N LYS A 135 -10.66 -4.23 16.77
CA LYS A 135 -10.14 -5.54 17.20
C LYS A 135 -8.71 -5.45 17.73
N CYS A 136 -8.46 -6.02 18.93
CA CYS A 136 -7.12 -6.28 19.48
C CYS A 136 -6.38 -7.34 18.64
N VAL A 137 -5.91 -6.94 17.47
CA VAL A 137 -5.14 -7.81 16.56
C VAL A 137 -3.65 -7.54 16.82
N GLY A 138 -2.97 -8.47 17.49
CA GLY A 138 -1.51 -8.42 17.65
C GLY A 138 -0.78 -8.38 16.29
N GLY A 139 0.44 -7.86 16.26
CA GLY A 139 1.18 -7.56 15.01
C GLY A 139 1.36 -8.73 14.04
N ALA A 140 1.44 -9.97 14.54
CA ALA A 140 1.55 -11.17 13.71
C ALA A 140 0.28 -11.49 12.90
N ASN A 141 -0.90 -11.25 13.50
CA ASN A 141 -2.18 -11.45 12.83
C ASN A 141 -2.41 -10.39 11.73
N GLN A 142 -1.85 -9.18 11.86
CA GLN A 142 -1.93 -8.13 10.83
C GLN A 142 -1.25 -8.56 9.53
N LEU A 143 -0.04 -9.13 9.62
CA LEU A 143 0.70 -9.69 8.48
C LEU A 143 -0.03 -10.86 7.84
N TYR A 144 -0.73 -11.67 8.63
CA TYR A 144 -1.50 -12.78 8.09
C TYR A 144 -2.68 -12.33 7.23
N TYR A 145 -3.48 -11.37 7.70
CA TYR A 145 -4.61 -10.84 6.89
C TYR A 145 -4.12 -10.11 5.64
N GLU A 146 -3.01 -9.38 5.75
CA GLU A 146 -2.35 -8.69 4.64
C GLU A 146 -1.69 -9.62 3.62
N TRP A 147 -1.63 -10.93 3.83
CA TRP A 147 -1.03 -11.86 2.86
C TRP A 147 -1.98 -12.98 2.44
N VAL A 148 -2.77 -13.55 3.36
CA VAL A 148 -3.72 -14.64 3.07
C VAL A 148 -4.95 -14.17 2.30
N ILE A 149 -5.41 -12.94 2.51
CA ILE A 149 -6.50 -12.37 1.72
C ILE A 149 -5.95 -11.79 0.39
N PHE A 150 -4.68 -11.38 0.37
CA PHE A 150 -4.01 -10.82 -0.80
C PHE A 150 -3.65 -11.84 -1.87
N PHE A 151 -3.26 -13.04 -1.45
CA PHE A 151 -2.90 -14.15 -2.34
C PHE A 151 -4.00 -14.50 -3.36
N PRO A 152 -5.30 -14.57 -3.00
CA PRO A 152 -6.40 -14.76 -3.96
C PRO A 152 -6.89 -13.48 -4.65
N CYS A 153 -6.77 -12.29 -4.05
CA CYS A 153 -7.29 -11.05 -4.64
C CYS A 153 -6.45 -10.49 -5.82
N VAL A 154 -5.14 -10.75 -5.85
CA VAL A 154 -4.26 -10.28 -6.93
C VAL A 154 -4.55 -10.99 -8.27
N PRO A 155 -4.65 -12.35 -8.33
CA PRO A 155 -5.08 -13.05 -9.55
C PRO A 155 -6.49 -12.66 -10.00
N LEU A 156 -7.42 -12.47 -9.06
CA LEU A 156 -8.81 -12.12 -9.37
C LEU A 156 -8.92 -10.74 -10.01
N SER A 157 -8.10 -9.77 -9.58
CA SER A 157 -8.09 -8.42 -10.15
C SER A 157 -7.43 -8.36 -11.52
N ILE A 158 -6.46 -9.24 -11.79
CA ILE A 158 -5.86 -9.43 -13.12
C ILE A 158 -6.87 -10.09 -14.08
N LEU A 159 -7.65 -11.06 -13.59
CA LEU A 159 -8.68 -11.75 -14.37
C LEU A 159 -9.91 -10.87 -14.66
N LEU A 160 -10.25 -9.97 -13.75
CA LEU A 160 -11.36 -9.02 -13.90
C LEU A 160 -10.99 -7.75 -14.68
N CYS A 161 -9.71 -7.56 -15.04
CA CYS A 161 -9.28 -6.40 -15.81
C CYS A 161 -9.53 -6.67 -17.30
N PRO A 162 -10.49 -5.99 -17.95
CA PRO A 162 -10.80 -6.22 -19.36
C PRO A 162 -9.73 -5.64 -20.30
N SER A 163 -8.67 -5.02 -19.75
CA SER A 163 -7.68 -4.23 -20.49
C SER A 163 -6.71 -5.04 -21.36
N GLY A 164 -6.76 -6.38 -21.34
CA GLY A 164 -5.84 -7.23 -22.10
C GLY A 164 -4.38 -7.22 -21.60
N ASP A 165 -4.07 -6.45 -20.55
CA ASP A 165 -2.72 -6.27 -19.98
C ASP A 165 -2.04 -7.62 -19.62
N LEU A 166 -2.81 -8.66 -19.29
CA LEU A 166 -2.26 -10.00 -19.00
C LEU A 166 -1.62 -10.65 -20.24
N PHE A 167 -2.24 -10.51 -21.40
CA PHE A 167 -1.70 -11.05 -22.65
C PHE A 167 -0.48 -10.24 -23.10
N SER A 168 -0.53 -8.92 -22.99
CA SER A 168 0.62 -8.05 -23.27
C SER A 168 1.81 -8.29 -22.35
N ALA A 169 1.59 -8.78 -21.12
CA ALA A 169 2.68 -9.16 -20.22
C ALA A 169 3.43 -10.42 -20.66
N LEU A 170 2.76 -11.34 -21.39
CA LEU A 170 3.41 -12.52 -21.96
C LEU A 170 4.37 -12.16 -23.10
N ASP A 171 4.09 -11.07 -23.80
CA ASP A 171 4.93 -10.55 -24.88
C ASP A 171 6.17 -9.77 -24.37
N PHE A 172 6.36 -9.65 -23.05
CA PHE A 172 7.48 -8.90 -22.51
C PHE A 172 8.82 -9.60 -22.84
N PRO A 173 9.75 -8.92 -23.55
CA PRO A 173 10.93 -9.57 -24.14
C PRO A 173 11.90 -10.15 -23.11
N PHE A 174 11.88 -9.63 -21.87
CA PHE A 174 12.75 -10.12 -20.80
C PHE A 174 12.06 -11.11 -19.85
N LEU A 175 10.80 -11.48 -20.11
CA LEU A 175 10.01 -12.33 -19.22
C LEU A 175 10.74 -13.64 -18.92
N TYR A 176 11.31 -14.28 -19.94
CA TYR A 176 11.97 -15.58 -19.83
C TYR A 176 13.43 -15.51 -19.34
N PHE A 177 13.96 -14.31 -19.06
CA PHE A 177 15.34 -14.18 -18.59
C PHE A 177 15.43 -14.54 -17.11
N TYR A 178 16.38 -15.41 -16.74
CA TYR A 178 16.62 -15.78 -15.35
C TYR A 178 16.91 -14.56 -14.45
N ARG A 179 17.56 -13.52 -15.00
CA ARG A 179 17.86 -12.26 -14.30
C ARG A 179 16.60 -11.49 -13.92
N PHE A 180 15.57 -11.56 -14.77
CA PHE A 180 14.28 -10.92 -14.50
C PHE A 180 13.59 -11.63 -13.33
N HIS A 181 13.48 -12.95 -13.40
CA HIS A 181 12.88 -13.74 -12.31
C HIS A 181 13.66 -13.64 -11.00
N SER A 182 15.00 -13.66 -11.02
CA SER A 182 15.81 -13.54 -9.82
C SER A 182 15.69 -12.15 -9.18
N SER A 183 15.63 -11.08 -9.98
CA SER A 183 15.37 -9.72 -9.49
C SER A 183 13.99 -9.60 -8.85
N CYS A 184 12.95 -10.15 -9.49
CA CYS A 184 11.61 -10.16 -8.92
C CYS A 184 11.48 -11.04 -7.67
N CYS A 185 12.28 -12.10 -7.54
CA CYS A 185 12.37 -12.91 -6.33
C CYS A 185 13.08 -12.13 -5.21
N ALA A 186 14.24 -11.53 -5.50
CA ALA A 186 14.98 -10.71 -4.56
C ALA A 186 14.15 -9.52 -4.04
N SER A 187 13.39 -8.85 -4.91
CA SER A 187 12.48 -7.79 -4.49
C SER A 187 11.33 -8.29 -3.60
N GLY A 188 10.90 -9.55 -3.78
CA GLY A 188 9.95 -10.21 -2.88
C GLY A 188 10.52 -10.51 -1.51
N LEU A 189 11.76 -11.01 -1.45
CA LEU A 189 12.49 -11.22 -0.19
C LEU A 189 12.67 -9.90 0.57
N LEU A 190 13.17 -8.87 -0.11
CA LEU A 190 13.34 -7.53 0.48
C LEU A 190 12.03 -6.94 0.97
N GLY A 191 10.95 -7.07 0.19
CA GLY A 191 9.61 -6.63 0.59
C GLY A 191 9.11 -7.33 1.85
N PHE A 192 9.36 -8.63 1.99
CA PHE A 192 9.02 -9.39 3.19
C PHE A 192 9.82 -8.93 4.42
N PHE A 193 11.13 -8.75 4.30
CA PHE A 193 11.98 -8.25 5.39
C PHE A 193 11.61 -6.83 5.81
N LEU A 194 11.34 -5.94 4.85
CA LEU A 194 10.88 -4.57 5.12
C LEU A 194 9.57 -4.59 5.91
N MET A 195 8.65 -5.47 5.55
CA MET A 195 7.37 -5.59 6.24
C MET A 195 7.53 -6.14 7.67
N LEU A 196 8.35 -7.19 7.86
CA LEU A 196 8.68 -7.71 9.20
C LEU A 196 9.31 -6.63 10.08
N HIS A 197 10.25 -5.87 9.52
CA HIS A 197 10.90 -4.78 10.24
C HIS A 197 9.92 -3.67 10.60
N THR A 198 8.98 -3.32 9.70
CA THR A 198 7.94 -2.32 9.95
C THR A 198 7.04 -2.72 11.11
N VAL A 199 6.62 -3.99 11.18
CA VAL A 199 5.83 -4.51 12.30
C VAL A 199 6.63 -4.50 13.61
N LYS A 200 7.90 -4.93 13.57
CA LYS A 200 8.78 -4.90 14.73
C LYS A 200 9.01 -3.49 15.24
N LEU A 201 9.24 -2.52 14.35
CA LEU A 201 9.38 -1.11 14.69
C LEU A 201 8.10 -0.57 15.36
N LYS A 202 6.93 -0.90 14.80
CA LYS A 202 5.64 -0.50 15.36
C LYS A 202 5.37 -1.10 16.75
N SER A 203 5.88 -2.30 17.04
CA SER A 203 5.73 -2.94 18.36
C SER A 203 6.77 -2.51 19.41
N SER A 204 7.98 -2.14 18.98
CA SER A 204 9.12 -1.89 19.90
C SER A 204 9.39 -0.42 20.16
N THR A 205 8.90 0.48 19.31
CA THR A 205 9.16 1.91 19.42
C THR A 205 8.05 2.61 20.20
N THR A 206 8.40 3.40 21.22
CA THR A 206 7.44 4.26 21.93
C THR A 206 6.75 5.19 20.92
N SER A 207 5.44 5.46 21.09
CA SER A 207 4.64 6.23 20.12
C SER A 207 5.29 7.56 19.69
N GLY A 208 6.09 8.20 20.57
CA GLY A 208 6.82 9.44 20.26
C GLY A 208 8.02 9.26 19.34
N GLN A 209 8.81 8.19 19.51
CA GLN A 209 9.95 7.90 18.63
C GLN A 209 9.48 7.47 17.23
N TYR A 210 8.41 6.67 17.13
CA TYR A 210 7.83 6.28 15.84
C TYR A 210 7.28 7.50 15.09
N ALA A 211 6.62 8.42 15.80
CA ALA A 211 6.16 9.67 15.23
C ALA A 211 7.32 10.57 14.75
N ALA A 212 8.43 10.63 15.50
CA ALA A 212 9.61 11.39 15.11
C ALA A 212 10.29 10.81 13.85
N TRP A 213 10.47 9.49 13.78
CA TRP A 213 11.00 8.81 12.59
C TRP A 213 10.07 8.97 11.39
N SER A 214 8.76 8.86 11.58
CA SER A 214 7.77 9.07 10.51
C SER A 214 7.69 10.52 10.05
N PHE A 215 8.05 11.49 10.90
CA PHE A 215 8.15 12.90 10.54
C PHE A 215 9.43 13.19 9.76
N LEU A 216 10.57 12.63 10.19
CA LEU A 216 11.87 12.76 9.51
C LEU A 216 11.91 12.10 8.13
N ALA A 217 11.13 11.03 7.94
CA ALA A 217 11.07 10.29 6.68
C ALA A 217 10.13 10.91 5.63
N LYS A 218 9.40 11.98 5.97
CA LYS A 218 8.50 12.72 5.08
C LYS A 218 9.11 14.07 4.69
#